data_AF-A0A4R8GE30-F1
#
_entry.id   AF-A0A4R8GE30-F1
#
_cell.length_a   1.000
_cell.length_b   1.000
_cell.length_c   1.000
_cell.angle_alpha   90.00
_cell.angle_beta   90.00
_cell.angle_gamma   90.00
#
_symmetry.space_group_name_H-M   'P 1'
#
loop_
_entity.id
_entity.type
_entity.pdbx_description
1 polymer ?
#
loop_
_entity_poly.entity_id
_entity_poly.type
_entity_poly.pdbx_seq_one_letter_code
_entity_poly.pdbx_strand_id
1 'polypeptide(L)'
;MLKKFVGFLSLCIVIFTLAACGGKATNSSESEKEPKGASKELKIYTTVYPLQFFAEQIAGDQASVESILPPGSDSHTYEPTTSDMIKISESDAFIYNGAGLESYANKISKTIQSDDVKILEASKGIDLENHVHNHEEGDGGHESDHTHEEEGSHEDEHAGHNHGDQDPHVWLDPIRSIQLAEHIKDVLVELKPGQEEIFNQNFEELKGKLENLDQDFRAHLENLPENKIIVSHAAYGYWEKTYGIEQIAVSGLSPTNEPSHKEVQNIIRTAEKHGLKHVFFEQNITPKVADIVRKEIDAEALRIHNLSVLTEEDIKNNEDYFTLMQHNLEELTKALSEPSSVGASGTNEQGEHDHGHTHQHNEETAKIYEGYFENSQVKDRSLSDWEGDWQSVYPYLQDGTLDEVFTYKAEQEGKMTAKEYKEYYNEGYQTNVGRIQIQGNKVTFFKNGEEYSGEYIYDGYEILTYDAGNRGVRYVFKLEAEAEGLPQYIQFSDHSIYPTEAAHYHLYWGDDREKLLDEVTHWPTYYPSDMDGHDIAHEMMEH
;
A
#
# COMPACT_ATOMS: atom_id res chain seq x y z
N MET A 1 -91.28 26.06 4.71
CA MET A 1 -90.76 26.57 3.42
C MET A 1 -89.79 25.55 2.87
N LEU A 2 -89.98 25.14 1.61
CA LEU A 2 -89.09 24.45 0.66
C LEU A 2 -88.16 23.34 1.20
N LYS A 3 -88.00 22.15 0.61
CA LYS A 3 -88.50 21.40 -0.56
C LYS A 3 -87.90 19.98 -0.32
N LYS A 4 -88.69 18.90 -0.33
CA LYS A 4 -88.82 17.92 -1.45
C LYS A 4 -87.46 17.52 -2.08
N PHE A 5 -87.06 16.26 -2.23
CA PHE A 5 -87.70 15.13 -2.95
C PHE A 5 -86.96 13.83 -2.50
N VAL A 6 -87.64 12.76 -2.05
CA VAL A 6 -88.06 11.55 -2.82
C VAL A 6 -86.86 10.71 -3.30
N GLY A 7 -86.77 9.40 -3.02
CA GLY A 7 -87.69 8.48 -2.35
C GLY A 7 -87.27 7.02 -2.55
N PHE A 8 -87.96 6.13 -1.82
CA PHE A 8 -88.27 4.71 -2.14
C PHE A 8 -87.08 3.74 -2.30
N LEU A 9 -87.05 2.49 -1.83
CA LEU A 9 -88.05 1.58 -1.23
C LEU A 9 -87.33 0.25 -0.87
N SER A 10 -87.75 -0.41 0.24
CA SER A 10 -87.78 -1.87 0.50
C SER A 10 -86.49 -2.71 0.44
N LEU A 11 -86.31 -3.85 1.12
CA LEU A 11 -86.98 -4.66 2.16
C LEU A 11 -86.18 -6.00 2.20
N CYS A 12 -86.29 -6.77 3.30
CA CYS A 12 -85.89 -8.18 3.54
C CYS A 12 -84.48 -8.33 4.17
N ILE A 13 -84.28 -8.60 5.48
CA ILE A 13 -84.72 -9.66 6.42
C ILE A 13 -84.10 -11.05 6.15
N VAL A 14 -83.63 -11.68 7.25
CA VAL A 14 -83.41 -13.12 7.59
C VAL A 14 -81.92 -13.51 7.66
N ILE A 15 -81.21 -13.59 8.82
CA ILE A 15 -81.25 -14.51 9.99
C ILE A 15 -81.09 -16.01 9.64
N PHE A 16 -80.03 -16.69 10.11
CA PHE A 16 -79.96 -18.08 10.66
C PHE A 16 -78.46 -18.38 10.97
N THR A 17 -77.96 -18.28 12.22
CA THR A 17 -77.85 -19.26 13.33
C THR A 17 -76.69 -20.28 13.29
N LEU A 18 -75.92 -20.29 14.39
CA LEU A 18 -75.51 -21.42 15.27
C LEU A 18 -74.76 -22.67 14.73
N ALA A 19 -73.57 -22.91 15.29
CA ALA A 19 -73.22 -24.09 16.14
C ALA A 19 -71.79 -23.87 16.72
N ALA A 20 -71.56 -23.57 18.01
CA ALA A 20 -71.71 -24.35 19.25
C ALA A 20 -70.44 -25.16 19.62
N CYS A 21 -69.81 -24.78 20.75
CA CYS A 21 -68.77 -25.51 21.48
C CYS A 21 -69.28 -26.83 22.09
N GLY A 22 -68.40 -27.82 22.26
CA GLY A 22 -68.67 -28.99 23.11
C GLY A 22 -67.57 -30.06 23.05
N GLY A 23 -66.79 -30.19 24.12
CA GLY A 23 -65.52 -30.91 24.13
C GLY A 23 -65.59 -32.44 24.15
N LYS A 24 -64.45 -33.06 23.80
CA LYS A 24 -64.02 -34.35 24.31
C LYS A 24 -62.50 -34.45 24.18
N ALA A 25 -61.84 -34.57 25.33
CA ALA A 25 -60.46 -34.99 25.41
C ALA A 25 -60.35 -36.43 24.90
N THR A 26 -59.60 -36.62 23.82
CA THR A 26 -59.05 -37.91 23.42
C THR A 26 -57.63 -37.66 22.97
N ASN A 27 -56.70 -38.17 23.77
CA ASN A 27 -55.28 -38.27 23.45
C ASN A 27 -55.11 -39.05 22.14
N SER A 28 -54.68 -38.34 21.11
CA SER A 28 -53.97 -38.91 19.98
C SER A 28 -52.80 -37.98 19.71
N SER A 29 -51.61 -38.47 20.04
CA SER A 29 -50.33 -37.86 19.73
C SER A 29 -50.18 -37.78 18.21
N GLU A 30 -50.69 -36.71 17.61
CA GLU A 30 -50.23 -36.26 16.31
C GLU A 30 -48.91 -35.54 16.53
N SER A 31 -47.83 -36.24 16.19
CA SER A 31 -46.57 -35.60 15.83
C SER A 31 -46.90 -34.50 14.83
N GLU A 32 -46.70 -33.25 15.24
CA GLU A 32 -46.54 -32.12 14.33
C GLU A 32 -45.43 -32.52 13.36
N LYS A 33 -45.84 -32.93 12.17
CA LYS A 33 -44.93 -33.02 11.03
C LYS A 33 -44.65 -31.58 10.65
N GLU A 34 -43.42 -31.15 10.86
CA GLU A 34 -42.87 -29.97 10.21
C GLU A 34 -43.27 -29.96 8.74
N PRO A 35 -43.59 -28.77 8.18
CA PRO A 35 -43.91 -28.65 6.77
C PRO A 35 -42.68 -29.09 5.96
N LYS A 36 -42.77 -30.27 5.34
CA LYS A 36 -41.85 -30.73 4.30
C LYS A 36 -41.96 -29.76 3.11
N GLY A 37 -41.03 -28.81 3.02
CA GLY A 37 -40.94 -27.90 1.87
C GLY A 37 -40.23 -26.57 2.11
N ALA A 38 -39.94 -26.16 3.35
CA ALA A 38 -39.03 -25.04 3.57
C ALA A 38 -37.60 -25.54 3.35
N SER A 39 -36.99 -25.21 2.20
CA SER A 39 -35.56 -25.48 2.00
C SER A 39 -34.79 -24.76 3.11
N LYS A 40 -33.90 -25.47 3.81
CA LYS A 40 -33.05 -24.86 4.84
C LYS A 40 -32.31 -23.65 4.22
N GLU A 41 -32.35 -22.53 4.92
CA GLU A 41 -31.58 -21.33 4.60
C GLU A 41 -30.09 -21.63 4.81
N LEU A 42 -29.25 -21.24 3.85
CA LEU A 42 -27.80 -21.39 3.97
C LEU A 42 -27.27 -20.43 5.03
N LYS A 43 -26.27 -20.83 5.79
CA LYS A 43 -25.50 -19.95 6.68
C LYS A 43 -24.15 -19.69 6.07
N ILE A 44 -23.83 -18.43 5.81
CA ILE A 44 -22.59 -18.03 5.15
C ILE A 44 -21.89 -16.99 6.02
N TYR A 45 -20.60 -17.22 6.28
CA TYR A 45 -19.74 -16.21 6.89
C TYR A 45 -18.81 -15.60 5.85
N THR A 46 -18.61 -14.29 5.93
CA THR A 46 -17.67 -13.58 5.04
C THR A 46 -16.66 -12.77 5.84
N THR A 47 -15.67 -12.19 5.15
CA THR A 47 -14.69 -11.27 5.75
C THR A 47 -15.06 -9.81 5.45
N VAL A 48 -14.60 -9.24 4.35
CA VAL A 48 -14.88 -7.85 4.00
C VAL A 48 -16.36 -7.64 3.64
N TYR A 49 -16.91 -6.47 3.99
CA TYR A 49 -18.30 -6.11 3.76
C TYR A 49 -18.80 -6.28 2.30
N PRO A 50 -18.01 -6.01 1.24
CA PRO A 50 -18.47 -6.19 -0.14
C PRO A 50 -18.82 -7.65 -0.44
N LEU A 51 -18.08 -8.62 0.13
CA LEU A 51 -18.40 -10.04 -0.02
C LEU A 51 -19.70 -10.41 0.69
N GLN A 52 -19.95 -9.81 1.87
CA GLN A 52 -21.24 -9.95 2.55
C GLN A 52 -22.35 -9.42 1.65
N PHE A 53 -22.22 -8.17 1.19
CA PHE A 53 -23.23 -7.49 0.39
C PHE A 53 -23.53 -8.25 -0.91
N PHE A 54 -22.52 -8.66 -1.68
CA PHE A 54 -22.72 -9.41 -2.92
C PHE A 54 -23.41 -10.76 -2.66
N ALA A 55 -23.02 -11.49 -1.61
CA ALA A 55 -23.67 -12.74 -1.24
C ALA A 55 -25.14 -12.53 -0.84
N GLU A 56 -25.46 -11.48 -0.10
CA GLU A 56 -26.85 -11.13 0.25
C GLU A 56 -27.67 -10.76 -0.99
N GLN A 57 -27.11 -9.95 -1.90
CA GLN A 57 -27.79 -9.56 -3.15
C GLN A 57 -28.09 -10.77 -4.03
N ILE A 58 -27.15 -11.71 -4.15
CA ILE A 58 -27.32 -12.90 -5.00
C ILE A 58 -28.24 -13.94 -4.32
N ALA A 59 -28.02 -14.22 -3.04
CA ALA A 59 -28.74 -15.28 -2.34
C ALA A 59 -30.18 -14.90 -1.97
N GLY A 60 -30.47 -13.62 -1.73
CA GLY A 60 -31.78 -13.17 -1.25
C GLY A 60 -32.20 -13.88 0.03
N ASP A 61 -33.43 -14.40 0.07
CA ASP A 61 -33.96 -15.15 1.23
C ASP A 61 -33.45 -16.60 1.34
N GLN A 62 -32.52 -17.01 0.47
CA GLN A 62 -32.00 -18.37 0.45
C GLN A 62 -30.79 -18.56 1.38
N ALA A 63 -30.18 -17.47 1.86
CA ALA A 63 -29.03 -17.51 2.77
C ALA A 63 -29.08 -16.36 3.81
N SER A 64 -28.61 -16.67 5.02
CA SER A 64 -28.22 -15.69 6.03
C SER A 64 -26.71 -15.51 5.95
N VAL A 65 -26.27 -14.27 5.72
CA VAL A 65 -24.87 -13.90 5.53
C VAL A 65 -24.44 -12.96 6.67
N GLU A 66 -23.26 -13.19 7.24
CA GLU A 66 -22.69 -12.35 8.31
C GLU A 66 -21.19 -12.18 8.09
N SER A 67 -20.69 -10.95 8.11
CA SER A 67 -19.24 -10.69 8.17
C SER A 67 -18.70 -11.00 9.57
N ILE A 68 -17.51 -11.61 9.64
CA ILE A 68 -16.79 -11.80 10.91
C ILE A 68 -16.10 -10.53 11.39
N LEU A 69 -15.95 -9.51 10.53
CA LEU A 69 -15.31 -8.24 10.88
C LEU A 69 -16.30 -7.37 11.68
N PRO A 70 -15.95 -6.96 12.91
CA PRO A 70 -16.78 -6.04 13.67
C PRO A 70 -16.92 -4.67 12.97
N PRO A 71 -18.03 -3.94 13.17
CA PRO A 71 -18.21 -2.62 12.61
C PRO A 71 -17.06 -1.67 12.95
N GLY A 72 -16.50 -1.00 11.94
CA GLY A 72 -15.38 -0.06 12.07
C GLY A 72 -14.04 -0.68 12.45
N SER A 73 -13.90 -2.01 12.46
CA SER A 73 -12.60 -2.66 12.68
C SER A 73 -11.65 -2.47 11.50
N ASP A 74 -10.36 -2.71 11.72
CA ASP A 74 -9.35 -2.72 10.66
C ASP A 74 -9.22 -4.13 10.08
N SER A 75 -9.54 -4.29 8.79
CA SER A 75 -9.51 -5.60 8.12
C SER A 75 -8.09 -6.17 7.97
N HIS A 76 -7.05 -5.34 7.94
CA HIS A 76 -5.66 -5.78 7.77
C HIS A 76 -5.07 -6.38 9.04
N THR A 77 -5.53 -5.92 10.20
CA THR A 77 -4.99 -6.31 11.51
C THR A 77 -5.94 -7.17 12.33
N TYR A 78 -7.14 -7.44 11.81
CA TYR A 78 -8.13 -8.26 12.48
C TYR A 78 -7.66 -9.72 12.64
N GLU A 79 -7.91 -10.28 13.82
CA GLU A 79 -7.68 -11.69 14.13
C GLU A 79 -8.98 -12.33 14.61
N PRO A 80 -9.45 -13.42 13.98
CA PRO A 80 -10.69 -14.10 14.35
C PRO A 80 -10.66 -14.62 15.79
N THR A 81 -11.78 -14.46 16.50
CA THR A 81 -11.93 -15.03 17.83
C THR A 81 -12.23 -16.54 17.77
N THR A 82 -12.07 -17.25 18.88
CA THR A 82 -12.53 -18.64 18.98
C THR A 82 -14.03 -18.80 18.69
N SER A 83 -14.84 -17.78 18.99
CA SER A 83 -16.27 -17.80 18.67
C SER A 83 -16.50 -17.74 17.16
N ASP A 84 -15.74 -16.93 16.43
CA ASP A 84 -15.84 -16.81 14.98
C ASP A 84 -15.42 -18.13 14.32
N MET A 85 -14.35 -18.75 14.81
CA MET A 85 -13.92 -20.07 14.35
C MET A 85 -15.03 -21.14 14.50
N ILE A 86 -15.77 -21.11 15.62
CA ILE A 86 -16.90 -22.04 15.85
C ILE A 86 -18.04 -21.73 14.87
N LYS A 87 -18.43 -20.46 14.75
CA LYS A 87 -19.47 -20.01 13.81
C LYS A 87 -19.17 -20.46 12.38
N ILE A 88 -17.94 -20.25 11.92
CA ILE A 88 -17.47 -20.66 10.59
C ILE A 88 -17.50 -22.19 10.46
N SER A 89 -17.11 -22.95 11.48
CA SER A 89 -17.12 -24.42 11.41
C SER A 89 -18.53 -25.04 11.36
N GLU A 90 -19.56 -24.29 11.77
CA GLU A 90 -20.96 -24.69 11.76
C GLU A 90 -21.75 -24.12 10.56
N SER A 91 -21.11 -23.34 9.69
CA SER A 91 -21.73 -22.72 8.53
C SER A 91 -21.71 -23.63 7.30
N ASP A 92 -22.49 -23.27 6.28
CA ASP A 92 -22.48 -23.99 5.00
C ASP A 92 -21.36 -23.45 4.08
N ALA A 93 -20.95 -22.18 4.26
CA ALA A 93 -19.81 -21.59 3.56
C ALA A 93 -19.04 -20.53 4.35
N PHE A 94 -17.78 -20.35 3.98
CA PHE A 94 -16.91 -19.25 4.37
C PHE A 94 -16.27 -18.62 3.14
N ILE A 95 -16.50 -17.32 2.94
CA ILE A 95 -16.03 -16.58 1.75
C ILE A 95 -15.10 -15.46 2.22
N TYR A 96 -13.83 -15.51 1.83
CA TYR A 96 -12.85 -14.49 2.18
C TYR A 96 -12.25 -13.85 0.92
N ASN A 97 -11.64 -12.67 1.05
CA ASN A 97 -11.14 -11.92 -0.09
C ASN A 97 -9.98 -12.63 -0.77
N GLY A 98 -8.93 -12.96 -0.02
CA GLY A 98 -7.68 -13.49 -0.57
C GLY A 98 -6.65 -12.40 -0.83
N ALA A 99 -5.70 -12.67 -1.73
CA ALA A 99 -4.60 -11.75 -2.07
C ALA A 99 -3.75 -11.30 -0.86
N GLY A 100 -3.64 -12.13 0.17
CA GLY A 100 -2.84 -11.85 1.36
C GLY A 100 -3.53 -11.02 2.45
N LEU A 101 -4.75 -10.52 2.24
CA LEU A 101 -5.46 -9.73 3.25
C LEU A 101 -5.73 -10.52 4.54
N GLU A 102 -6.35 -11.69 4.41
CA GLU A 102 -6.68 -12.53 5.57
C GLU A 102 -5.59 -13.56 5.84
N SER A 103 -4.50 -13.13 6.50
CA SER A 103 -3.37 -14.00 6.89
C SER A 103 -3.82 -15.26 7.66
N TYR A 104 -4.92 -15.17 8.40
CA TYR A 104 -5.54 -16.24 9.16
C TYR A 104 -6.34 -17.25 8.31
N ALA A 105 -6.71 -16.94 7.06
CA ALA A 105 -7.57 -17.80 6.23
C ALA A 105 -6.97 -19.21 6.05
N ASN A 106 -5.65 -19.31 5.85
CA ASN A 106 -4.95 -20.59 5.76
C ASN A 106 -5.09 -21.45 7.04
N LYS A 107 -5.08 -20.81 8.22
CA LYS A 107 -5.25 -21.47 9.51
C LYS A 107 -6.71 -21.93 9.69
N ILE A 108 -7.67 -21.12 9.26
CA ILE A 108 -9.09 -21.49 9.23
C ILE A 108 -9.28 -22.74 8.36
N SER A 109 -8.84 -22.69 7.10
CA SER A 109 -8.94 -23.80 6.16
C SER A 109 -8.27 -25.08 6.66
N LYS A 110 -7.13 -24.99 7.35
CA LYS A 110 -6.45 -26.15 7.94
C LYS A 110 -7.12 -26.70 9.19
N THR A 111 -7.86 -25.87 9.93
CA THR A 111 -8.52 -26.25 11.20
C THR A 111 -9.90 -26.83 10.94
N ILE A 112 -10.63 -26.25 10.00
CA ILE A 112 -11.93 -26.71 9.53
C ILE A 112 -11.68 -27.80 8.48
N GLN A 113 -11.19 -28.96 8.92
CA GLN A 113 -10.99 -30.15 8.07
C GLN A 113 -12.28 -30.98 7.97
N SER A 114 -13.43 -30.34 7.74
CA SER A 114 -14.67 -31.05 7.46
C SER A 114 -15.10 -30.78 6.03
N ASP A 115 -15.54 -31.83 5.33
CA ASP A 115 -16.17 -31.76 4.00
C ASP A 115 -17.49 -30.95 4.01
N ASP A 116 -17.89 -30.41 5.16
CA ASP A 116 -19.19 -29.80 5.42
C ASP A 116 -19.22 -28.29 5.17
N VAL A 117 -18.07 -27.59 5.19
CA VAL A 117 -18.00 -26.13 4.99
C VAL A 117 -17.33 -25.81 3.66
N LYS A 118 -18.03 -25.11 2.77
CA LYS A 118 -17.45 -24.64 1.51
C LYS A 118 -16.60 -23.40 1.73
N ILE A 119 -15.30 -23.49 1.47
CA ILE A 119 -14.37 -22.36 1.59
C ILE A 119 -14.08 -21.77 0.20
N LEU A 120 -14.29 -20.46 0.05
CA LEU A 120 -14.02 -19.70 -1.18
C LEU A 120 -13.03 -18.56 -0.92
N GLU A 121 -11.93 -18.56 -1.68
CA GLU A 121 -11.08 -17.38 -1.89
C GLU A 121 -11.65 -16.60 -3.07
N ALA A 122 -12.26 -15.45 -2.81
CA ALA A 122 -13.06 -14.74 -3.81
C ALA A 122 -12.21 -14.09 -4.91
N SER A 123 -11.01 -13.60 -4.59
CA SER A 123 -10.12 -12.95 -5.57
C SER A 123 -9.36 -13.92 -6.47
N LYS A 124 -9.44 -15.22 -6.20
CA LYS A 124 -8.68 -16.23 -6.92
C LYS A 124 -9.02 -16.24 -8.41
N GLY A 125 -8.01 -16.01 -9.25
CA GLY A 125 -8.14 -16.00 -10.71
C GLY A 125 -8.56 -14.65 -11.30
N ILE A 126 -8.76 -13.62 -10.47
CA ILE A 126 -8.91 -12.24 -10.92
C ILE A 126 -7.51 -11.68 -11.25
N ASP A 127 -7.43 -10.81 -12.27
CA ASP A 127 -6.22 -10.03 -12.58
C ASP A 127 -5.99 -8.99 -11.48
N LEU A 128 -5.10 -9.32 -10.53
CA LEU A 128 -4.71 -8.47 -9.42
C LEU A 128 -3.53 -7.59 -9.81
N GLU A 129 -3.55 -6.33 -9.37
CA GLU A 129 -2.44 -5.41 -9.60
C GLU A 129 -1.31 -5.72 -8.61
N ASN A 130 -0.08 -5.58 -9.07
CA ASN A 130 1.07 -5.57 -8.17
C ASN A 130 1.20 -4.16 -7.57
N HIS A 131 1.42 -4.08 -6.27
CA HIS A 131 1.77 -2.82 -5.65
C HIS A 131 3.24 -2.50 -5.95
N VAL A 132 3.46 -1.59 -6.89
CA VAL A 132 4.77 -1.02 -7.19
C VAL A 132 4.88 0.30 -6.44
N HIS A 133 5.94 0.49 -5.67
CA HIS A 133 6.29 1.78 -5.07
C HIS A 133 6.67 2.77 -6.18
N ASN A 134 5.68 3.31 -6.89
CA ASN A 134 5.89 4.33 -7.91
C ASN A 134 6.10 5.68 -7.24
N HIS A 135 7.36 6.02 -6.98
CA HIS A 135 7.77 7.41 -6.92
C HIS A 135 8.24 7.80 -8.32
N GLU A 136 7.49 8.70 -8.98
CA GLU A 136 7.82 9.25 -10.31
C GLU A 136 9.27 9.80 -10.33
N GLU A 137 10.19 9.02 -10.92
CA GLU A 137 11.41 9.51 -11.55
C GLU A 137 11.03 10.20 -12.88
N GLY A 138 11.47 11.44 -13.06
CA GLY A 138 11.10 12.26 -14.20
C GLY A 138 11.95 12.02 -15.46
N ASP A 139 11.26 11.66 -16.55
CA ASP A 139 11.48 11.89 -17.99
C ASP A 139 12.82 11.52 -18.68
N GLY A 140 12.69 10.80 -19.79
CA GLY A 140 13.78 10.53 -20.73
C GLY A 140 13.28 9.77 -21.97
N GLY A 141 12.57 10.47 -22.86
CA GLY A 141 12.05 9.89 -24.10
C GLY A 141 13.09 9.14 -24.95
N HIS A 142 12.73 7.93 -25.37
CA HIS A 142 13.34 7.27 -26.52
C HIS A 142 12.27 6.52 -27.30
N GLU A 143 11.92 7.06 -28.47
CA GLU A 143 11.39 6.23 -29.54
C GLU A 143 12.46 5.23 -29.96
N SER A 144 12.11 3.95 -29.95
CA SER A 144 12.83 2.94 -30.74
C SER A 144 11.84 1.92 -31.29
N ASP A 145 11.49 2.13 -32.55
CA ASP A 145 10.89 1.16 -33.46
C ASP A 145 11.84 -0.04 -33.62
N HIS A 146 11.40 -1.29 -33.37
CA HIS A 146 11.91 -2.51 -34.02
C HIS A 146 11.00 -3.74 -33.80
N THR A 147 10.24 -4.05 -34.84
CA THR A 147 9.92 -5.36 -35.46
C THR A 147 10.15 -6.69 -34.72
N HIS A 148 9.11 -7.53 -34.71
CA HIS A 148 9.03 -8.95 -34.34
C HIS A 148 10.09 -9.89 -34.94
N GLU A 149 10.43 -10.95 -34.21
CA GLU A 149 10.50 -12.33 -34.71
C GLU A 149 10.27 -13.35 -33.56
N GLU A 150 9.47 -14.39 -33.83
CA GLU A 150 9.15 -15.51 -32.94
C GLU A 150 10.26 -16.58 -32.92
N GLU A 151 10.40 -17.31 -31.81
CA GLU A 151 10.29 -18.79 -31.70
C GLU A 151 10.96 -19.31 -30.40
N GLY A 152 10.30 -20.27 -29.72
CA GLY A 152 11.01 -21.29 -28.93
C GLY A 152 10.54 -21.53 -27.48
N SER A 153 9.66 -22.51 -27.33
CA SER A 153 9.23 -23.23 -26.11
C SER A 153 10.28 -23.40 -24.99
N HIS A 154 9.85 -23.31 -23.72
CA HIS A 154 10.06 -24.34 -22.69
C HIS A 154 9.03 -24.20 -21.56
N GLU A 155 8.35 -25.31 -21.26
CA GLU A 155 7.53 -25.54 -20.06
C GLU A 155 8.44 -25.61 -18.84
N ASP A 156 8.16 -24.82 -17.80
CA ASP A 156 8.54 -25.15 -16.42
C ASP A 156 7.43 -24.66 -15.47
N GLU A 157 6.73 -25.64 -14.90
CA GLU A 157 5.80 -25.49 -13.79
C GLU A 157 6.58 -25.17 -12.51
N HIS A 158 6.76 -23.90 -12.21
CA HIS A 158 7.05 -23.44 -10.86
C HIS A 158 5.98 -22.45 -10.42
N ALA A 159 4.96 -22.99 -9.75
CA ALA A 159 4.07 -22.23 -8.89
C ALA A 159 4.89 -21.67 -7.72
N GLY A 160 5.58 -20.56 -7.98
CA GLY A 160 6.13 -19.69 -6.97
C GLY A 160 4.98 -19.00 -6.25
N HIS A 161 4.83 -19.31 -4.97
CA HIS A 161 3.89 -18.63 -4.10
C HIS A 161 4.36 -17.18 -3.88
N ASN A 162 3.93 -16.26 -4.76
CA ASN A 162 3.99 -14.82 -4.52
C ASN A 162 3.01 -14.47 -3.40
N HIS A 163 3.48 -14.50 -2.16
CA HIS A 163 2.74 -13.94 -1.03
C HIS A 163 3.47 -12.68 -0.59
N GLY A 164 3.06 -11.52 -1.11
CA GLY A 164 3.61 -10.22 -0.69
C GLY A 164 3.08 -9.02 -1.48
N ASP A 165 3.05 -9.11 -2.82
CA ASP A 165 3.03 -7.89 -3.64
C ASP A 165 1.70 -7.60 -4.34
N GLN A 166 0.66 -8.41 -4.14
CA GLN A 166 -0.63 -8.21 -4.80
C GLN A 166 -1.57 -7.36 -3.95
N ASP A 167 -2.13 -6.32 -4.57
CA ASP A 167 -3.09 -5.42 -3.93
C ASP A 167 -4.39 -6.18 -3.59
N PRO A 168 -4.82 -6.25 -2.31
CA PRO A 168 -6.04 -6.97 -1.97
C PRO A 168 -7.33 -6.20 -2.24
N HIS A 169 -7.28 -4.89 -2.53
CA HIS A 169 -8.44 -3.98 -2.54
C HIS A 169 -9.30 -4.06 -3.81
N VAL A 170 -9.36 -5.24 -4.40
CA VAL A 170 -10.00 -5.53 -5.69
C VAL A 170 -11.49 -5.18 -5.75
N TRP A 171 -12.17 -5.15 -4.60
CA TRP A 171 -13.59 -4.80 -4.51
C TRP A 171 -13.87 -3.31 -4.76
N LEU A 172 -12.85 -2.45 -4.79
CA LEU A 172 -13.04 -1.03 -5.11
C LEU A 172 -13.18 -0.78 -6.62
N ASP A 173 -12.83 -1.76 -7.46
CA ASP A 173 -13.08 -1.73 -8.90
C ASP A 173 -14.44 -2.40 -9.20
N PRO A 174 -15.45 -1.68 -9.73
CA PRO A 174 -16.76 -2.25 -10.03
C PRO A 174 -16.72 -3.40 -11.04
N ILE A 175 -15.80 -3.38 -12.01
CA ILE A 175 -15.67 -4.43 -13.02
C ILE A 175 -15.06 -5.70 -12.42
N ARG A 176 -14.06 -5.56 -11.56
CA ARG A 176 -13.51 -6.71 -10.83
C ARG A 176 -14.47 -7.23 -9.77
N SER A 177 -15.31 -6.37 -9.20
CA SER A 177 -16.39 -6.78 -8.29
C SER A 177 -17.44 -7.66 -8.96
N ILE A 178 -17.64 -7.55 -10.29
CA ILE A 178 -18.49 -8.51 -11.03
C ILE A 178 -17.91 -9.92 -10.96
N GLN A 179 -16.58 -10.07 -11.05
CA GLN A 179 -15.91 -11.37 -10.95
C GLN A 179 -16.01 -11.94 -9.52
N LEU A 180 -15.84 -11.10 -8.48
CA LEU A 180 -16.09 -11.50 -7.10
C LEU A 180 -17.53 -12.02 -6.92
N ALA A 181 -18.51 -11.27 -7.43
CA ALA A 181 -19.92 -11.64 -7.38
C ALA A 181 -20.20 -12.93 -8.16
N GLU A 182 -19.52 -13.17 -9.28
CA GLU A 182 -19.67 -14.38 -10.08
C GLU A 182 -19.17 -15.62 -9.32
N HIS A 183 -18.00 -15.54 -8.68
CA HIS A 183 -17.47 -16.62 -7.84
C HIS A 183 -18.40 -16.95 -6.67
N ILE A 184 -19.01 -15.93 -6.04
CA ILE A 184 -20.00 -16.11 -4.98
C ILE A 184 -21.25 -16.81 -5.52
N LYS A 185 -21.77 -16.36 -6.66
CA LYS A 185 -22.93 -16.98 -7.35
C LYS A 185 -22.67 -18.45 -7.65
N ASP A 186 -21.49 -18.80 -8.16
CA ASP A 186 -21.12 -20.19 -8.47
C ASP A 186 -21.14 -21.08 -7.22
N VAL A 187 -20.61 -20.58 -6.09
CA VAL A 187 -20.67 -21.29 -4.80
C VAL A 187 -22.11 -21.45 -4.30
N LEU A 188 -22.95 -20.44 -4.45
CA LEU A 188 -24.37 -20.52 -4.08
C LEU A 188 -25.10 -21.56 -4.93
N VAL A 189 -24.85 -21.61 -6.24
CA VAL A 189 -25.40 -22.63 -7.15
C VAL A 189 -24.94 -24.04 -6.75
N GLU A 190 -23.67 -24.21 -6.40
CA GLU A 190 -23.14 -25.50 -5.94
C GLU A 190 -23.84 -25.97 -4.65
N LEU A 191 -24.00 -25.07 -3.68
CA LEU A 191 -24.62 -25.38 -2.38
C LEU A 191 -26.13 -25.61 -2.49
N LYS A 192 -26.80 -24.93 -3.43
CA LYS A 192 -28.26 -25.01 -3.58
C LYS A 192 -28.69 -25.01 -5.06
N PRO A 193 -28.45 -26.10 -5.81
CA PRO A 193 -28.71 -26.17 -7.25
C PRO A 193 -30.18 -25.94 -7.64
N GLY A 194 -31.11 -26.23 -6.73
CA GLY A 194 -32.54 -25.99 -6.95
C GLY A 194 -32.93 -24.51 -7.04
N GLN A 195 -32.05 -23.58 -6.66
CA GLN A 195 -32.26 -22.12 -6.72
C GLN A 195 -31.37 -21.43 -7.77
N GLU A 196 -30.73 -22.20 -8.65
CA GLU A 196 -29.80 -21.69 -9.66
C GLU A 196 -30.39 -20.55 -10.51
N GLU A 197 -31.66 -20.68 -10.95
CA GLU A 197 -32.32 -19.65 -11.75
C GLU A 197 -32.43 -18.31 -11.00
N ILE A 198 -32.73 -18.35 -9.70
CA ILE A 198 -32.83 -17.14 -8.86
C ILE A 198 -31.46 -16.51 -8.67
N PHE A 199 -30.43 -17.31 -8.37
CA PHE A 199 -29.07 -16.79 -8.18
C PHE A 199 -28.51 -16.16 -9.46
N ASN A 200 -28.73 -16.80 -10.61
CA ASN A 200 -28.33 -16.24 -11.90
C ASN A 200 -29.08 -14.93 -12.21
N GLN A 201 -30.39 -14.87 -11.95
CA GLN A 201 -31.15 -13.64 -12.16
C GLN A 201 -30.64 -12.50 -11.26
N ASN A 202 -30.48 -12.76 -9.96
CA ASN A 202 -30.02 -11.77 -8.99
C ASN A 202 -28.58 -11.30 -9.30
N PHE A 203 -27.72 -12.21 -9.75
CA PHE A 203 -26.38 -11.86 -10.20
C PHE A 203 -26.40 -10.92 -11.42
N GLU A 204 -27.23 -11.18 -12.44
CA GLU A 204 -27.35 -10.28 -13.59
C GLU A 204 -27.90 -8.90 -13.19
N GLU A 205 -28.82 -8.84 -12.23
CA GLU A 205 -29.30 -7.57 -11.67
C GLU A 205 -28.19 -6.80 -10.92
N LEU A 206 -27.39 -7.50 -10.10
CA LEU A 206 -26.25 -6.92 -9.40
C LEU A 206 -25.17 -6.44 -10.38
N LYS A 207 -24.83 -7.26 -11.37
CA LYS A 207 -23.88 -6.96 -12.43
C LYS A 207 -24.27 -5.69 -13.18
N GLY A 208 -25.54 -5.55 -13.57
CA GLY A 208 -26.03 -4.33 -14.23
C GLY A 208 -25.85 -3.08 -13.38
N LYS A 209 -26.00 -3.16 -12.05
CA LYS A 209 -25.72 -2.03 -11.15
C LYS A 209 -24.22 -1.70 -11.07
N LEU A 210 -23.34 -2.71 -11.03
CA LEU A 210 -21.89 -2.52 -11.03
C LEU A 210 -21.38 -1.92 -12.35
N GLU A 211 -21.93 -2.36 -13.50
CA GLU A 211 -21.62 -1.78 -14.81
C GLU A 211 -22.07 -0.31 -14.91
N ASN A 212 -23.23 0.04 -14.34
CA ASN A 212 -23.67 1.44 -14.28
C ASN A 212 -22.76 2.27 -13.37
N LEU A 213 -22.34 1.73 -12.22
CA LEU A 213 -21.40 2.41 -11.32
C LEU A 213 -20.04 2.67 -12.01
N ASP A 214 -19.52 1.70 -12.77
CA ASP A 214 -18.31 1.91 -13.59
C ASP A 214 -18.50 3.04 -14.60
N GLN A 215 -19.64 3.08 -15.30
CA GLN A 215 -19.96 4.15 -16.25
C GLN A 215 -20.03 5.52 -15.57
N ASP A 216 -20.62 5.60 -14.37
CA ASP A 216 -20.69 6.83 -13.59
C ASP A 216 -19.28 7.30 -13.20
N PHE A 217 -18.40 6.40 -12.73
CA PHE A 217 -17.00 6.72 -12.44
C PHE A 217 -16.27 7.25 -13.68
N ARG A 218 -16.36 6.55 -14.83
CA ARG A 218 -15.74 7.02 -16.08
C ARG A 218 -16.23 8.41 -16.48
N ALA A 219 -17.55 8.60 -16.48
CA ALA A 219 -18.15 9.84 -16.95
C ALA A 219 -17.78 11.06 -16.10
N HIS A 220 -17.66 10.89 -14.78
CA HIS A 220 -17.33 11.98 -13.87
C HIS A 220 -15.83 12.26 -13.77
N LEU A 221 -14.97 11.26 -13.98
CA LEU A 221 -13.52 11.40 -13.79
C LEU A 221 -12.74 11.72 -15.09
N GLU A 222 -13.20 11.31 -16.28
CA GLU A 222 -12.44 11.39 -17.56
C GLU A 222 -11.97 12.81 -17.96
N ASN A 223 -12.60 13.87 -17.45
CA ASN A 223 -12.31 15.25 -17.85
C ASN A 223 -11.99 16.20 -16.69
N LEU A 224 -11.60 15.64 -15.53
CA LEU A 224 -11.17 16.46 -14.42
C LEU A 224 -9.77 17.05 -14.68
N PRO A 225 -9.52 18.30 -14.25
CA PRO A 225 -8.25 18.98 -14.50
C PRO A 225 -7.06 18.38 -13.74
N GLU A 226 -7.33 17.59 -12.71
CA GLU A 226 -6.36 16.87 -11.89
C GLU A 226 -6.74 15.38 -11.87
N ASN A 227 -5.76 14.51 -11.73
CA ASN A 227 -5.96 13.05 -11.65
C ASN A 227 -5.18 12.40 -10.50
N LYS A 228 -4.39 13.17 -9.73
CA LYS A 228 -3.65 12.67 -8.57
C LYS A 228 -4.41 12.90 -7.25
N ILE A 229 -4.45 11.90 -6.39
CA ILE A 229 -5.03 11.97 -5.03
C ILE A 229 -4.03 11.54 -3.97
N ILE A 230 -4.03 12.19 -2.80
CA ILE A 230 -3.25 11.73 -1.65
C ILE A 230 -4.15 10.89 -0.75
N VAL A 231 -3.74 9.67 -0.44
CA VAL A 231 -4.53 8.71 0.36
C VAL A 231 -3.73 8.24 1.56
N SER A 232 -4.41 7.97 2.67
CA SER A 232 -3.74 7.59 3.92
C SER A 232 -3.00 6.25 3.85
N HIS A 233 -3.46 5.33 3.00
CA HIS A 233 -2.76 4.09 2.66
C HIS A 233 -3.13 3.65 1.22
N ALA A 234 -2.33 2.77 0.62
CA ALA A 234 -2.44 2.40 -0.79
C ALA A 234 -3.59 1.42 -1.10
N ALA A 235 -4.85 1.87 -0.97
CA ALA A 235 -6.02 1.02 -1.23
C ALA A 235 -6.61 1.18 -2.65
N TYR A 236 -6.23 2.22 -3.38
CA TYR A 236 -7.00 2.72 -4.51
C TYR A 236 -6.31 2.52 -5.87
N GLY A 237 -5.28 1.66 -5.92
CA GLY A 237 -4.45 1.45 -7.12
C GLY A 237 -5.24 0.95 -8.33
N TYR A 238 -6.30 0.17 -8.11
CA TYR A 238 -7.17 -0.30 -9.19
C TYR A 238 -7.86 0.84 -9.97
N TRP A 239 -8.07 2.01 -9.38
CA TRP A 239 -8.65 3.16 -10.09
C TRP A 239 -7.66 3.84 -11.05
N GLU A 240 -6.37 3.62 -10.89
CA GLU A 240 -5.35 4.18 -11.78
C GLU A 240 -5.48 3.57 -13.17
N LYS A 241 -5.45 2.25 -13.27
CA LYS A 241 -5.61 1.53 -14.55
C LYS A 241 -7.01 1.71 -15.15
N THR A 242 -8.05 1.74 -14.30
CA THR A 242 -9.44 1.72 -14.76
C THR A 242 -9.98 3.12 -15.12
N TYR A 243 -9.59 4.15 -14.36
CA TYR A 243 -10.11 5.52 -14.47
C TYR A 243 -9.03 6.60 -14.65
N GLY A 244 -7.74 6.26 -14.61
CA GLY A 244 -6.63 7.21 -14.72
C GLY A 244 -6.36 8.01 -13.45
N ILE A 245 -6.92 7.59 -12.30
CA ILE A 245 -6.71 8.25 -11.01
C ILE A 245 -5.47 7.69 -10.34
N GLU A 246 -4.43 8.51 -10.24
CA GLU A 246 -3.15 8.13 -9.66
C GLU A 246 -3.17 8.39 -8.14
N GLN A 247 -2.87 7.36 -7.35
CA GLN A 247 -2.78 7.50 -5.90
C GLN A 247 -1.36 7.82 -5.45
N ILE A 248 -1.23 8.82 -4.58
CA ILE A 248 -0.03 9.08 -3.78
C ILE A 248 -0.35 8.59 -2.38
N ALA A 249 0.11 7.38 -2.06
CA ALA A 249 -0.15 6.76 -0.78
C ALA A 249 0.84 7.25 0.28
N VAL A 250 0.34 7.58 1.47
CA VAL A 250 1.21 7.88 2.61
C VAL A 250 1.80 6.61 3.21
N SER A 251 0.97 5.58 3.38
CA SER A 251 1.37 4.27 3.89
C SER A 251 1.22 3.23 2.76
N GLY A 252 1.86 2.07 2.88
CA GLY A 252 1.74 0.98 1.90
C GLY A 252 0.33 0.36 1.83
N LEU A 253 0.23 -0.87 1.31
CA LEU A 253 -1.04 -1.63 1.18
C LEU A 253 -1.80 -1.86 2.51
N SER A 254 -1.21 -1.54 3.65
CA SER A 254 -1.90 -1.53 4.94
C SER A 254 -1.60 -0.22 5.68
N PRO A 255 -2.56 0.31 6.46
CA PRO A 255 -2.33 1.48 7.33
C PRO A 255 -1.16 1.33 8.31
N THR A 256 -0.70 0.10 8.59
CA THR A 256 0.43 -0.16 9.49
C THR A 256 1.80 -0.15 8.79
N ASN A 257 1.83 -0.14 7.46
CA ASN A 257 3.06 -0.03 6.67
C ASN A 257 3.46 1.45 6.60
N GLU A 258 3.91 2.00 7.73
CA GLU A 258 4.31 3.41 7.83
C GLU A 258 5.56 3.68 6.96
N PRO A 259 5.59 4.83 6.27
CA PRO A 259 6.73 5.23 5.45
C PRO A 259 7.92 5.68 6.31
N SER A 260 9.12 5.57 5.76
CA SER A 260 10.33 6.21 6.27
C SER A 260 10.24 7.74 6.22
N HIS A 261 11.14 8.43 6.92
CA HIS A 261 11.19 9.89 6.89
C HIS A 261 11.45 10.44 5.47
N LYS A 262 12.28 9.75 4.67
CA LYS A 262 12.60 10.13 3.29
C LYS A 262 11.37 10.04 2.40
N GLU A 263 10.60 8.95 2.50
CA GLU A 263 9.34 8.78 1.77
C GLU A 263 8.31 9.84 2.16
N VAL A 264 8.15 10.14 3.46
CA VAL A 264 7.26 11.23 3.91
C VAL A 264 7.65 12.57 3.27
N GLN A 265 8.94 12.90 3.23
CA GLN A 265 9.41 14.12 2.57
C GLN A 265 9.14 14.09 1.06
N ASN A 266 9.30 12.94 0.40
CA ASN A 266 8.99 12.79 -1.02
C ASN A 266 7.49 12.98 -1.29
N ILE A 267 6.62 12.40 -0.46
CA ILE A 267 5.17 12.58 -0.55
C ILE A 267 4.81 14.07 -0.41
N ILE A 268 5.38 14.77 0.59
CA ILE A 268 5.16 16.21 0.79
C ILE A 268 5.60 17.00 -0.45
N ARG A 269 6.80 16.72 -0.99
CA ARG A 269 7.32 17.38 -2.20
C ARG A 269 6.43 17.15 -3.41
N THR A 270 5.99 15.91 -3.64
CA THR A 270 5.10 15.57 -4.76
C THR A 270 3.77 16.28 -4.59
N ALA A 271 3.19 16.26 -3.40
CA ALA A 271 1.95 16.96 -3.10
C ALA A 271 2.05 18.48 -3.37
N GLU A 272 3.12 19.13 -2.92
CA GLU A 272 3.36 20.55 -3.16
C GLU A 272 3.63 20.87 -4.64
N LYS A 273 4.42 20.04 -5.32
CA LYS A 273 4.71 20.15 -6.76
C LYS A 273 3.44 20.13 -7.59
N HIS A 274 2.53 19.21 -7.26
CA HIS A 274 1.24 19.08 -7.91
C HIS A 274 0.18 20.03 -7.33
N GLY A 275 0.51 20.82 -6.29
CA GLY A 275 -0.40 21.79 -5.68
C GLY A 275 -1.63 21.15 -5.05
N LEU A 276 -1.55 19.88 -4.62
CA LEU A 276 -2.66 19.09 -4.10
C LEU A 276 -3.18 19.71 -2.80
N LYS A 277 -4.51 19.83 -2.70
CA LYS A 277 -5.20 20.52 -1.60
C LYS A 277 -5.94 19.59 -0.64
N HIS A 278 -5.96 18.30 -0.95
CA HIS A 278 -6.76 17.33 -0.23
C HIS A 278 -5.93 16.10 0.14
N VAL A 279 -6.13 15.60 1.35
CA VAL A 279 -5.66 14.29 1.79
C VAL A 279 -6.86 13.46 2.22
N PHE A 280 -7.02 12.30 1.61
CA PHE A 280 -8.09 11.36 1.90
C PHE A 280 -7.73 10.46 3.08
N PHE A 281 -8.65 10.38 4.03
CA PHE A 281 -8.60 9.46 5.15
C PHE A 281 -9.77 8.50 5.11
N GLU A 282 -9.51 7.28 5.52
CA GLU A 282 -10.55 6.26 5.67
C GLU A 282 -11.54 6.61 6.78
N GLN A 283 -12.73 6.05 6.71
CA GLN A 283 -13.81 6.30 7.65
C GLN A 283 -13.51 5.79 9.08
N ASN A 284 -12.75 4.70 9.18
CA ASN A 284 -12.53 3.95 10.41
C ASN A 284 -11.15 4.19 11.06
N ILE A 285 -10.16 4.69 10.30
CA ILE A 285 -8.78 4.85 10.76
C ILE A 285 -8.22 6.22 10.32
N THR A 286 -7.42 6.85 11.18
CA THR A 286 -6.65 8.06 10.83
C THR A 286 -5.18 7.83 11.20
N PRO A 287 -4.33 7.41 10.26
CA PRO A 287 -2.89 7.25 10.49
C PRO A 287 -2.25 8.58 10.88
N LYS A 288 -1.36 8.57 11.87
CA LYS A 288 -0.70 9.78 12.37
C LYS A 288 0.19 10.42 11.32
N VAL A 289 0.91 9.60 10.56
CA VAL A 289 1.83 10.06 9.51
C VAL A 289 1.07 10.80 8.41
N ALA A 290 -0.10 10.28 7.99
CA ALA A 290 -0.95 10.95 7.02
C ALA A 290 -1.49 12.32 7.51
N ASP A 291 -1.83 12.46 8.80
CA ASP A 291 -2.21 13.76 9.36
C ASP A 291 -1.03 14.74 9.47
N ILE A 292 0.20 14.24 9.64
CA ILE A 292 1.41 15.07 9.55
C ILE A 292 1.58 15.59 8.12
N VAL A 293 1.59 14.70 7.12
CA VAL A 293 1.69 15.08 5.69
C VAL A 293 0.65 16.15 5.35
N ARG A 294 -0.62 15.92 5.71
CA ARG A 294 -1.72 16.88 5.50
C ARG A 294 -1.43 18.26 6.11
N LYS A 295 -0.88 18.31 7.32
CA LYS A 295 -0.56 19.58 8.01
C LYS A 295 0.59 20.32 7.34
N GLU A 296 1.63 19.60 6.92
CA GLU A 296 2.81 20.20 6.29
C GLU A 296 2.46 20.85 4.95
N ILE A 297 1.58 20.22 4.14
CA ILE A 297 1.15 20.76 2.84
C ILE A 297 -0.06 21.71 2.92
N ASP A 298 -0.54 22.02 4.12
CA ASP A 298 -1.76 22.82 4.38
C ASP A 298 -3.00 22.32 3.60
N ALA A 299 -3.22 21.00 3.60
CA ALA A 299 -4.35 20.36 2.91
C ALA A 299 -5.59 20.17 3.80
N GLU A 300 -6.76 20.18 3.16
CA GLU A 300 -8.04 19.77 3.76
C GLU A 300 -8.10 18.24 3.88
N ALA A 301 -8.63 17.76 5.00
CA ALA A 301 -8.91 16.34 5.16
C ALA A 301 -10.27 16.01 4.51
N LEU A 302 -10.27 15.10 3.54
CA LEU A 302 -11.49 14.49 3.01
C LEU A 302 -11.65 13.07 3.52
N ARG A 303 -12.87 12.56 3.48
CA ARG A 303 -13.18 11.17 3.86
C ARG A 303 -13.49 10.36 2.62
N ILE A 304 -12.84 9.22 2.52
CA ILE A 304 -13.13 8.22 1.49
C ILE A 304 -13.38 6.89 2.19
N HIS A 305 -14.37 6.15 1.74
CA HIS A 305 -14.75 4.89 2.34
C HIS A 305 -13.95 3.75 1.69
N ASN A 306 -13.30 2.89 2.47
CA ASN A 306 -12.56 1.75 1.92
C ASN A 306 -13.43 0.52 1.65
N LEU A 307 -14.68 0.56 2.10
CA LEU A 307 -15.70 -0.49 1.99
C LEU A 307 -15.36 -1.81 2.69
N SER A 308 -14.15 -2.00 3.25
CA SER A 308 -13.76 -3.24 3.92
C SER A 308 -14.69 -3.62 5.08
N VAL A 309 -15.21 -2.62 5.79
CA VAL A 309 -16.18 -2.75 6.88
C VAL A 309 -17.18 -1.60 6.85
N LEU A 310 -18.39 -1.83 7.34
CA LEU A 310 -19.31 -0.75 7.73
C LEU A 310 -18.96 -0.23 9.11
N THR A 311 -19.12 1.07 9.34
CA THR A 311 -19.14 1.67 10.67
C THR A 311 -20.54 1.62 11.27
N GLU A 312 -20.65 1.90 12.58
CA GLU A 312 -21.96 2.06 13.25
C GLU A 312 -22.81 3.19 12.63
N GLU A 313 -22.17 4.21 12.06
CA GLU A 313 -22.86 5.31 11.37
C GLU A 313 -23.46 4.84 10.04
N ASP A 314 -22.69 4.09 9.26
CA ASP A 314 -23.13 3.51 7.98
C ASP A 314 -24.36 2.61 8.19
N ILE A 315 -24.28 1.71 9.18
CA ILE A 315 -25.38 0.80 9.55
C ILE A 315 -26.63 1.60 9.95
N LYS A 316 -26.46 2.66 10.75
CA LYS A 316 -27.58 3.49 11.20
C LYS A 316 -28.22 4.27 10.05
N ASN A 317 -27.41 4.70 9.08
CA ASN A 317 -27.88 5.43 7.91
C ASN A 317 -28.43 4.50 6.82
N ASN A 318 -28.24 3.18 6.97
CA ASN A 318 -28.55 2.16 5.96
C ASN A 318 -27.76 2.38 4.67
N GLU A 319 -26.49 2.77 4.81
CA GLU A 319 -25.56 2.81 3.69
C GLU A 319 -25.30 1.39 3.17
N ASP A 320 -25.10 1.29 1.86
CA ASP A 320 -24.74 0.06 1.18
C ASP A 320 -23.52 0.25 0.28
N TYR A 321 -23.06 -0.84 -0.37
CA TYR A 321 -21.92 -0.78 -1.28
C TYR A 321 -22.05 0.34 -2.34
N PHE A 322 -23.23 0.52 -2.93
CA PHE A 322 -23.45 1.49 -4.00
C PHE A 322 -23.51 2.92 -3.46
N THR A 323 -24.17 3.15 -2.32
CA THR A 323 -24.21 4.49 -1.73
C THR A 323 -22.82 4.95 -1.28
N LEU A 324 -22.02 4.03 -0.72
CA LEU A 324 -20.65 4.31 -0.30
C LEU A 324 -19.71 4.55 -1.50
N MET A 325 -19.82 3.76 -2.56
CA MET A 325 -19.05 4.01 -3.80
C MET A 325 -19.47 5.31 -4.48
N GLN A 326 -20.75 5.69 -4.43
CA GLN A 326 -21.21 6.97 -4.94
C GLN A 326 -20.66 8.14 -4.11
N HIS A 327 -20.63 8.00 -2.78
CA HIS A 327 -19.98 8.97 -1.89
C HIS A 327 -18.49 9.11 -2.22
N ASN A 328 -17.77 8.01 -2.46
CA ASN A 328 -16.38 8.05 -2.91
C ASN A 328 -16.24 8.83 -4.22
N LEU A 329 -17.12 8.61 -5.20
CA LEU A 329 -17.10 9.35 -6.46
C LEU A 329 -17.33 10.85 -6.27
N GLU A 330 -18.23 11.24 -5.37
CA GLU A 330 -18.49 12.65 -5.02
C GLU A 330 -17.26 13.32 -4.42
N GLU A 331 -16.59 12.66 -3.47
CA GLU A 331 -15.41 13.17 -2.78
C GLU A 331 -14.18 13.22 -3.71
N LEU A 332 -14.00 12.22 -4.58
CA LEU A 332 -13.00 12.25 -5.65
C LEU A 332 -13.26 13.42 -6.60
N THR A 333 -14.50 13.59 -7.07
CA THR A 333 -14.88 14.68 -7.96
C THR A 333 -14.62 16.04 -7.30
N LYS A 334 -14.95 16.19 -6.01
CA LYS A 334 -14.65 17.40 -5.24
C LYS A 334 -13.15 17.70 -5.24
N ALA A 335 -12.31 16.71 -4.90
CA ALA A 335 -10.88 16.91 -4.80
C ALA A 335 -10.21 17.24 -6.14
N LEU A 336 -10.68 16.62 -7.22
CA LEU A 336 -10.06 16.68 -8.55
C LEU A 336 -10.64 17.78 -9.45
N SER A 337 -11.77 18.40 -9.08
CA SER A 337 -12.39 19.49 -9.85
C SER A 337 -11.68 20.84 -9.69
N GLU A 338 -10.90 21.02 -8.62
CA GLU A 338 -10.16 22.26 -8.40
C GLU A 338 -8.86 22.24 -9.20
N PRO A 339 -8.63 23.20 -10.12
CA PRO A 339 -7.38 23.23 -10.87
C PRO A 339 -6.22 23.54 -9.91
N SER A 340 -5.22 22.66 -9.93
CA SER A 340 -3.97 22.81 -9.20
C SER A 340 -3.37 24.20 -9.44
N SER A 341 -3.15 24.96 -8.36
CA SER A 341 -2.84 26.41 -8.43
C SER A 341 -1.46 26.75 -9.00
N VAL A 342 -0.73 25.79 -9.56
CA VAL A 342 0.61 25.96 -10.11
C VAL A 342 0.52 26.15 -11.62
N GLY A 343 0.03 27.32 -12.06
CA GLY A 343 -0.01 27.58 -13.50
C GLY A 343 -0.83 28.76 -14.02
N ALA A 344 -0.63 29.98 -13.49
CA ALA A 344 -0.91 31.22 -14.24
C ALA A 344 -0.47 32.48 -13.47
N SER A 345 0.76 32.96 -13.68
CA SER A 345 1.01 34.41 -13.66
C SER A 345 2.33 34.75 -14.34
N GLY A 346 2.25 35.08 -15.63
CA GLY A 346 3.16 36.04 -16.23
C GLY A 346 2.44 37.38 -16.29
N THR A 347 2.87 38.36 -15.49
CA THR A 347 3.15 39.76 -15.89
C THR A 347 3.46 40.64 -14.67
N ASN A 348 4.51 41.47 -14.83
CA ASN A 348 4.98 42.58 -13.99
C ASN A 348 3.94 43.27 -13.10
N GLU A 349 4.25 43.39 -11.81
CA GLU A 349 4.14 44.67 -11.08
C GLU A 349 5.05 44.68 -9.83
N GLN A 350 5.73 45.82 -9.63
CA GLN A 350 6.72 46.05 -8.58
C GLN A 350 6.06 46.22 -7.20
N GLY A 351 6.52 45.46 -6.22
CA GLY A 351 6.21 45.66 -4.80
C GLY A 351 7.20 44.90 -3.94
N GLU A 352 8.13 45.63 -3.32
CA GLU A 352 9.15 45.10 -2.41
C GLU A 352 8.52 44.35 -1.24
N HIS A 353 8.61 43.02 -1.25
CA HIS A 353 8.67 42.21 -0.03
C HIS A 353 9.67 41.08 -0.25
N ASP A 354 10.74 41.16 0.53
CA ASP A 354 11.90 40.28 0.60
C ASP A 354 11.51 38.93 1.23
N HIS A 355 11.32 37.88 0.42
CA HIS A 355 11.42 36.47 0.82
C HIS A 355 11.78 35.64 -0.41
N GLY A 356 13.07 35.35 -0.58
CA GLY A 356 13.61 34.60 -1.70
C GLY A 356 13.69 33.10 -1.44
N HIS A 357 13.47 32.37 -2.55
CA HIS A 357 13.94 31.02 -2.90
C HIS A 357 13.16 29.82 -2.33
N THR A 358 12.66 28.96 -3.23
CA THR A 358 12.82 27.48 -3.20
C THR A 358 12.04 26.78 -4.34
N HIS A 359 12.53 26.87 -5.59
CA HIS A 359 12.18 25.89 -6.64
C HIS A 359 13.42 25.35 -7.39
N GLN A 360 14.62 25.75 -6.98
CA GLN A 360 15.88 25.38 -7.63
C GLN A 360 16.58 24.20 -6.94
N HIS A 361 16.23 23.92 -5.67
CA HIS A 361 16.98 22.99 -4.84
C HIS A 361 16.75 21.50 -5.13
N ASN A 362 15.65 21.07 -5.78
CA ASN A 362 15.34 19.64 -5.91
C ASN A 362 16.09 18.95 -7.08
N GLU A 363 16.04 19.52 -8.29
CA GLU A 363 16.88 19.06 -9.42
C GLU A 363 18.38 19.20 -9.10
N GLU A 364 18.72 20.25 -8.36
CA GLU A 364 20.08 20.49 -7.87
C GLU A 364 20.53 19.41 -6.89
N THR A 365 19.66 18.95 -5.98
CA THR A 365 20.00 17.89 -5.00
C THR A 365 20.17 16.52 -5.67
N ALA A 366 19.32 16.15 -6.62
CA ALA A 366 19.49 14.91 -7.38
C ALA A 366 20.80 14.91 -8.19
N LYS A 367 21.08 16.03 -8.88
CA LYS A 367 22.36 16.22 -9.57
C LYS A 367 23.55 16.16 -8.62
N ILE A 368 23.44 16.76 -7.42
CA ILE A 368 24.48 16.67 -6.39
C ILE A 368 24.75 15.22 -6.01
N TYR A 369 23.70 14.43 -5.77
CA TYR A 369 23.79 13.02 -5.38
C TYR A 369 24.49 12.17 -6.44
N GLU A 370 24.18 12.40 -7.73
CA GLU A 370 24.84 11.78 -8.88
C GLU A 370 26.28 12.29 -9.12
N GLY A 371 26.71 13.34 -8.40
CA GLY A 371 28.05 13.90 -8.49
C GLY A 371 28.21 15.10 -9.42
N TYR A 372 27.13 15.80 -9.75
CA TYR A 372 27.10 17.00 -10.60
C TYR A 372 26.79 18.26 -9.77
N PHE A 373 27.83 18.96 -9.29
CA PHE A 373 27.67 20.13 -8.42
C PHE A 373 28.78 21.19 -8.55
N GLU A 374 28.48 22.48 -8.53
CA GLU A 374 29.47 23.57 -8.51
C GLU A 374 30.29 23.60 -7.21
N ASN A 375 31.56 23.99 -7.29
CA ASN A 375 32.43 24.08 -6.11
C ASN A 375 31.89 25.06 -5.04
N SER A 376 31.10 26.06 -5.45
CA SER A 376 30.47 27.03 -4.53
C SER A 376 29.37 26.41 -3.66
N GLN A 377 28.82 25.27 -4.07
CA GLN A 377 27.77 24.56 -3.34
C GLN A 377 28.34 23.73 -2.19
N VAL A 378 29.60 23.29 -2.27
CA VAL A 378 30.23 22.47 -1.24
C VAL A 378 30.45 23.27 0.05
N LYS A 379 30.00 22.71 1.18
CA LYS A 379 30.15 23.28 2.52
C LYS A 379 30.91 22.32 3.42
N ASP A 380 31.61 22.89 4.40
CA ASP A 380 32.19 22.13 5.50
C ASP A 380 31.09 21.40 6.29
N ARG A 381 31.43 20.23 6.82
CA ARG A 381 30.54 19.37 7.61
C ARG A 381 31.20 18.98 8.93
N SER A 382 30.38 18.71 9.93
CA SER A 382 30.83 18.25 11.25
C SER A 382 30.64 16.74 11.38
N LEU A 383 31.41 16.11 12.28
CA LEU A 383 31.33 14.66 12.51
C LEU A 383 29.93 14.21 12.99
N SER A 384 29.16 15.13 13.57
CA SER A 384 27.75 14.92 13.95
C SER A 384 26.86 14.49 12.80
N ASP A 385 27.20 14.86 11.57
CA ASP A 385 26.46 14.46 10.36
C ASP A 385 26.49 12.94 10.14
N TRP A 386 27.46 12.25 10.74
CA TRP A 386 27.59 10.78 10.75
C TRP A 386 27.36 10.18 12.15
N GLU A 387 26.80 10.95 13.10
CA GLU A 387 26.51 10.44 14.45
C GLU A 387 25.52 9.28 14.38
N GLY A 388 25.85 8.17 15.04
CA GLY A 388 25.06 6.95 14.93
C GLY A 388 25.84 5.68 15.23
N ASP A 389 25.13 4.57 15.08
CA ASP A 389 25.65 3.22 15.24
C ASP A 389 25.52 2.48 13.91
N TRP A 390 26.63 1.99 13.39
CA TRP A 390 26.78 1.64 11.98
C TRP A 390 27.33 0.23 11.81
N GLN A 391 26.75 -0.56 10.91
CA GLN A 391 27.20 -1.91 10.58
C GLN A 391 27.77 -1.98 9.16
N SER A 392 28.79 -2.81 8.96
CA SER A 392 29.34 -3.07 7.63
C SER A 392 28.38 -3.92 6.80
N VAL A 393 28.25 -3.60 5.52
CA VAL A 393 27.45 -4.41 4.56
C VAL A 393 28.18 -5.66 4.06
N TYR A 394 29.49 -5.77 4.34
CA TYR A 394 30.32 -6.86 3.80
C TYR A 394 29.82 -8.28 4.17
N PRO A 395 29.35 -8.54 5.41
CA PRO A 395 28.78 -9.84 5.76
C PRO A 395 27.56 -10.23 4.90
N TYR A 396 26.68 -9.28 4.57
CA TYR A 396 25.48 -9.51 3.74
C TYR A 396 25.83 -9.77 2.26
N LEU A 397 26.96 -9.23 1.79
CA LEU A 397 27.50 -9.63 0.49
C LEU A 397 27.99 -11.09 0.52
N GLN A 398 28.65 -11.48 1.62
CA GLN A 398 29.29 -12.79 1.75
C GLN A 398 28.29 -13.93 1.91
N ASP A 399 27.22 -13.72 2.66
CA ASP A 399 26.18 -14.74 2.88
C ASP A 399 25.16 -14.84 1.73
N GLY A 400 25.18 -13.86 0.81
CA GLY A 400 24.35 -13.82 -0.40
C GLY A 400 23.07 -13.00 -0.25
N THR A 401 22.83 -12.35 0.89
CA THR A 401 21.68 -11.45 1.06
C THR A 401 21.65 -10.34 0.00
N LEU A 402 22.81 -9.80 -0.40
CA LEU A 402 22.87 -8.75 -1.44
C LEU A 402 22.83 -9.28 -2.89
N ASP A 403 22.59 -10.57 -3.13
CA ASP A 403 22.62 -11.15 -4.49
C ASP A 403 21.50 -10.58 -5.39
N GLU A 404 20.37 -10.20 -4.81
CA GLU A 404 19.28 -9.53 -5.51
C GLU A 404 19.70 -8.15 -6.02
N VAL A 405 20.48 -7.39 -5.25
CA VAL A 405 21.00 -6.06 -5.65
C VAL A 405 21.83 -6.17 -6.92
N PHE A 406 22.70 -7.17 -7.01
CA PHE A 406 23.56 -7.34 -8.18
C PHE A 406 22.80 -7.88 -9.39
N THR A 407 21.75 -8.67 -9.17
CA THR A 407 20.82 -9.11 -10.22
C THR A 407 20.08 -7.92 -10.79
N TYR A 408 19.49 -7.09 -9.92
CA TYR A 408 18.82 -5.86 -10.28
C TYR A 408 19.72 -4.91 -11.08
N LYS A 409 20.94 -4.61 -10.59
CA LYS A 409 21.87 -3.72 -11.31
C LYS A 409 22.28 -4.27 -12.67
N ALA A 410 22.41 -5.60 -12.82
CA ALA A 410 22.69 -6.22 -14.11
C ALA A 410 21.54 -6.06 -15.11
N GLU A 411 20.29 -6.16 -14.64
CA GLU A 411 19.09 -6.00 -15.47
C GLU A 411 18.84 -4.54 -15.86
N GLN A 412 19.03 -3.60 -14.93
CA GLN A 412 18.78 -2.17 -15.17
C GLN A 412 19.87 -1.48 -15.98
N GLU A 413 21.15 -1.70 -15.64
CA GLU A 413 22.24 -0.97 -16.28
C GLU A 413 22.82 -1.68 -17.50
N GLY A 414 22.74 -3.01 -17.56
CA GLY A 414 23.27 -3.83 -18.66
C GLY A 414 24.79 -3.75 -18.89
N LYS A 415 25.56 -3.14 -17.98
CA LYS A 415 27.02 -2.92 -18.13
C LYS A 415 27.88 -4.11 -17.70
N MET A 416 27.42 -4.85 -16.69
CA MET A 416 28.08 -6.01 -16.10
C MET A 416 27.04 -7.09 -15.79
N THR A 417 27.47 -8.35 -15.76
CA THR A 417 26.66 -9.43 -15.22
C THR A 417 26.52 -9.33 -13.70
N ALA A 418 25.48 -9.93 -13.12
CA ALA A 418 25.30 -9.96 -11.65
C ALA A 418 26.54 -10.51 -10.91
N LYS A 419 27.21 -11.49 -11.53
CA LYS A 419 28.46 -12.04 -11.00
C LYS A 419 29.61 -11.03 -11.03
N GLU A 420 29.77 -10.29 -12.12
CA GLU A 420 30.80 -9.25 -12.25
C GLU A 420 30.54 -8.09 -11.27
N TYR A 421 29.28 -7.69 -11.09
CA TYR A 421 28.89 -6.73 -10.05
C TYR A 421 29.25 -7.26 -8.66
N LYS A 422 28.87 -8.50 -8.32
CA LYS A 422 29.21 -9.10 -7.02
C LYS A 422 30.73 -9.13 -6.77
N GLU A 423 31.53 -9.45 -7.79
CA GLU A 423 33.00 -9.44 -7.68
C GLU A 423 33.55 -8.01 -7.46
N TYR A 424 33.03 -7.02 -8.19
CA TYR A 424 33.38 -5.60 -8.02
C TYR A 424 33.05 -5.08 -6.61
N TYR A 425 31.81 -5.31 -6.14
CA TYR A 425 31.36 -4.89 -4.81
C TYR A 425 32.05 -5.69 -3.69
N ASN A 426 32.46 -6.93 -3.93
CA ASN A 426 33.24 -7.70 -2.95
C ASN A 426 34.61 -7.05 -2.67
N GLU A 427 35.30 -6.53 -3.69
CA GLU A 427 36.57 -5.79 -3.50
C GLU A 427 36.31 -4.46 -2.79
N GLY A 428 35.27 -3.73 -3.21
CA GLY A 428 34.85 -2.46 -2.61
C GLY A 428 34.53 -2.54 -1.13
N TYR A 429 33.66 -3.48 -0.74
CA TYR A 429 33.14 -3.58 0.63
C TYR A 429 34.07 -4.29 1.62
N GLN A 430 35.11 -4.95 1.14
CA GLN A 430 35.94 -5.80 1.98
C GLN A 430 36.52 -5.04 3.18
N THR A 431 36.15 -5.47 4.39
CA THR A 431 36.65 -4.89 5.65
C THR A 431 36.67 -5.91 6.78
N ASN A 432 37.48 -5.63 7.80
CA ASN A 432 37.46 -6.34 9.09
C ASN A 432 36.92 -5.48 10.24
N VAL A 433 36.45 -4.27 9.93
CA VAL A 433 35.75 -3.38 10.84
C VAL A 433 34.25 -3.60 10.63
N GLY A 434 33.65 -4.45 11.46
CA GLY A 434 32.26 -4.87 11.28
C GLY A 434 31.22 -3.86 11.77
N ARG A 435 31.61 -2.97 12.69
CA ARG A 435 30.74 -1.95 13.26
C ARG A 435 31.54 -0.69 13.61
N ILE A 436 30.91 0.47 13.49
CA ILE A 436 31.45 1.77 13.86
C ILE A 436 30.40 2.51 14.67
N GLN A 437 30.79 3.09 15.80
CA GLN A 437 29.92 3.97 16.57
C GLN A 437 30.52 5.37 16.63
N ILE A 438 29.71 6.37 16.28
CA ILE A 438 30.09 7.78 16.24
C ILE A 438 29.19 8.50 17.25
N GLN A 439 29.81 9.20 18.22
CA GLN A 439 29.09 9.97 19.24
C GLN A 439 29.86 11.26 19.52
N GLY A 440 29.28 12.41 19.15
CA GLY A 440 30.00 13.68 19.14
C GLY A 440 31.30 13.59 18.32
N ASN A 441 32.44 13.88 18.95
CA ASN A 441 33.75 13.80 18.29
C ASN A 441 34.42 12.41 18.39
N LYS A 442 33.82 11.47 19.12
CA LYS A 442 34.41 10.15 19.38
C LYS A 442 33.97 9.16 18.32
N VAL A 443 34.93 8.52 17.66
CA VAL A 443 34.70 7.39 16.74
C VAL A 443 35.23 6.12 17.38
N THR A 444 34.43 5.07 17.36
CA THR A 444 34.73 3.76 17.93
C THR A 444 34.64 2.68 16.86
N PHE A 445 35.75 2.01 16.60
CA PHE A 445 35.86 0.92 15.63
C PHE A 445 35.78 -0.43 16.35
N PHE A 446 34.91 -1.31 15.85
CA PHE A 446 34.81 -2.69 16.32
C PHE A 446 35.46 -3.61 15.27
N LYS A 447 36.70 -4.03 15.55
CA LYS A 447 37.53 -4.82 14.63
C LYS A 447 37.88 -6.14 15.26
N ASN A 448 37.50 -7.25 14.63
CA ASN A 448 37.77 -8.61 15.13
C ASN A 448 37.32 -8.86 16.59
N GLY A 449 36.25 -8.20 17.05
CA GLY A 449 35.75 -8.31 18.42
C GLY A 449 36.50 -7.47 19.46
N GLU A 450 37.46 -6.64 19.03
CA GLU A 450 38.13 -5.64 19.85
C GLU A 450 37.62 -4.22 19.53
N GLU A 451 37.64 -3.35 20.54
CA GLU A 451 37.15 -1.98 20.47
C GLU A 451 38.32 -1.00 20.49
N TYR A 452 38.36 -0.08 19.53
CA TYR A 452 39.35 0.98 19.43
C TYR A 452 38.63 2.33 19.29
N SER A 453 38.87 3.27 20.20
CA SER A 453 38.20 4.59 20.17
C SER A 453 39.16 5.76 20.26
N GLY A 454 38.86 6.83 19.53
CA GLY A 454 39.59 8.09 19.61
C GLY A 454 38.72 9.28 19.22
N GLU A 455 39.19 10.48 19.56
CA GLU A 455 38.53 11.73 19.16
C GLU A 455 39.08 12.21 17.82
N TYR A 456 38.19 12.56 16.91
CA TYR A 456 38.50 13.03 15.58
C TYR A 456 38.02 14.47 15.40
N ILE A 457 38.90 15.30 14.83
CA ILE A 457 38.64 16.70 14.54
C ILE A 457 38.57 16.91 13.02
N TYR A 458 37.70 17.80 12.59
CA TYR A 458 37.53 18.12 11.17
C TYR A 458 38.83 18.72 10.57
N ASP A 459 39.27 18.16 9.44
CA ASP A 459 40.51 18.50 8.72
C ASP A 459 40.22 18.94 7.26
N GLY A 460 39.00 19.39 7.00
CA GLY A 460 38.57 19.92 5.70
C GLY A 460 37.90 18.87 4.80
N TYR A 461 37.69 19.23 3.54
CA TYR A 461 37.17 18.34 2.51
C TYR A 461 38.02 18.39 1.24
N GLU A 462 37.88 17.37 0.38
CA GLU A 462 38.49 17.32 -0.94
C GLU A 462 37.42 16.98 -1.99
N ILE A 463 37.42 17.70 -3.12
CA ILE A 463 36.54 17.42 -4.25
C ILE A 463 37.30 16.56 -5.25
N LEU A 464 36.80 15.36 -5.51
CA LEU A 464 37.36 14.41 -6.47
C LEU A 464 36.55 14.42 -7.76
N THR A 465 37.23 14.25 -8.89
CA THR A 465 36.60 14.07 -10.21
C THR A 465 36.95 12.70 -10.74
N TYR A 466 35.93 11.92 -11.08
CA TYR A 466 36.08 10.56 -11.57
C TYR A 466 36.14 10.52 -13.11
N ASP A 467 36.63 9.42 -13.66
CA ASP A 467 36.80 9.26 -15.13
C ASP A 467 35.48 9.37 -15.91
N ALA A 468 34.34 9.03 -15.28
CA ALA A 468 33.00 9.18 -15.85
C ALA A 468 32.53 10.65 -15.90
N GLY A 469 33.29 11.60 -15.33
CA GLY A 469 32.99 13.03 -15.33
C GLY A 469 32.15 13.50 -14.14
N ASN A 470 31.56 12.57 -13.37
CA ASN A 470 30.94 12.88 -12.08
C ASN A 470 32.00 13.15 -11.01
N ARG A 471 31.59 13.78 -9.91
CA ARG A 471 32.44 14.21 -8.81
C ARG A 471 31.93 13.69 -7.47
N GLY A 472 32.80 13.66 -6.47
CA GLY A 472 32.44 13.35 -5.09
C GLY A 472 33.19 14.25 -4.12
N VAL A 473 32.67 14.39 -2.91
CA VAL A 473 33.35 15.12 -1.83
C VAL A 473 33.77 14.14 -0.75
N ARG A 474 35.03 14.21 -0.34
CA ARG A 474 35.54 13.48 0.83
C ARG A 474 35.72 14.42 2.00
N TYR A 475 35.00 14.18 3.08
CA TYR A 475 35.13 14.92 4.34
C TYR A 475 36.17 14.26 5.23
N VAL A 476 37.25 14.98 5.52
CA VAL A 476 38.44 14.46 6.20
C VAL A 476 38.39 14.82 7.68
N PHE A 477 38.66 13.83 8.52
CA PHE A 477 38.86 14.04 9.95
C PHE A 477 40.19 13.44 10.39
N LYS A 478 40.87 14.16 11.29
CA LYS A 478 42.16 13.80 11.83
C LYS A 478 42.03 13.38 13.29
N LEU A 479 42.69 12.30 13.67
CA LEU A 479 42.77 11.86 15.05
C LEU A 479 43.47 12.94 15.92
N GLU A 480 42.80 13.41 16.97
CA GLU A 480 43.27 14.52 17.82
C GLU A 480 44.52 14.14 18.64
N ALA A 481 44.53 12.92 19.18
CA ALA A 481 45.64 12.36 19.94
C ALA A 481 45.99 10.97 19.41
N GLU A 482 47.27 10.76 19.06
CA GLU A 482 47.76 9.47 18.60
C GLU A 482 47.38 8.36 19.58
N ALA A 483 46.76 7.30 19.05
CA ALA A 483 46.35 6.12 19.79
C ALA A 483 46.69 4.87 18.99
N GLU A 484 47.21 3.85 19.67
CA GLU A 484 47.62 2.60 19.03
C GLU A 484 46.40 1.88 18.43
N GLY A 485 46.51 1.49 17.15
CA GLY A 485 45.45 0.76 16.44
C GLY A 485 44.38 1.64 15.79
N LEU A 486 44.45 2.96 15.91
CA LEU A 486 43.57 3.89 15.19
C LEU A 486 44.26 4.54 13.99
N PRO A 487 43.54 4.75 12.88
CA PRO A 487 44.06 5.48 11.73
C PRO A 487 44.26 6.96 12.08
N GLN A 488 45.34 7.58 11.61
CA GLN A 488 45.56 9.02 11.81
C GLN A 488 44.49 9.88 11.11
N TYR A 489 43.92 9.38 10.01
CA TYR A 489 42.91 10.05 9.18
C TYR A 489 41.77 9.12 8.83
N ILE A 490 40.56 9.68 8.81
CA ILE A 490 39.35 9.06 8.24
C ILE A 490 38.71 10.02 7.24
N GLN A 491 38.12 9.48 6.17
CA GLN A 491 37.47 10.24 5.12
C GLN A 491 36.10 9.64 4.82
N PHE A 492 35.05 10.45 4.92
CA PHE A 492 33.68 10.05 4.61
C PHE A 492 33.28 10.49 3.20
N SER A 493 32.56 9.63 2.50
CA SER A 493 31.83 9.93 1.26
C SER A 493 30.43 9.34 1.36
N ASP A 494 29.40 10.17 1.30
CA ASP A 494 27.99 9.81 1.51
C ASP A 494 27.06 10.50 0.49
N HIS A 495 27.61 10.85 -0.67
CA HIS A 495 26.90 11.52 -1.77
C HIS A 495 26.38 12.94 -1.47
N SER A 496 26.61 13.45 -0.26
CA SER A 496 26.18 14.79 0.16
C SER A 496 27.34 15.77 0.18
N ILE A 497 27.07 17.05 -0.11
CA ILE A 497 28.10 18.10 -0.22
C ILE A 497 27.91 19.28 0.74
N TYR A 498 26.94 19.19 1.64
CA TYR A 498 26.63 20.20 2.65
C TYR A 498 26.10 19.52 3.92
N PRO A 499 26.02 20.24 5.07
CA PRO A 499 25.53 19.67 6.32
C PRO A 499 24.18 18.97 6.18
N THR A 500 24.20 17.66 6.42
CA THR A 500 23.04 16.77 6.37
C THR A 500 23.38 15.50 7.14
N GLU A 501 22.39 14.84 7.72
CA GLU A 501 22.58 13.52 8.32
C GLU A 501 22.84 12.49 7.20
N ALA A 502 23.82 11.62 7.42
CA ALA A 502 24.15 10.54 6.50
C ALA A 502 23.11 9.41 6.62
N ALA A 503 22.68 8.86 5.48
CA ALA A 503 21.86 7.65 5.45
C ALA A 503 22.73 6.39 5.43
N HIS A 504 23.80 6.41 4.64
CA HIS A 504 24.89 5.46 4.59
C HIS A 504 26.18 6.21 4.25
N TYR A 505 27.34 5.54 4.35
CA TYR A 505 28.59 6.14 3.87
C TYR A 505 29.61 5.10 3.46
N HIS A 506 30.52 5.54 2.61
CA HIS A 506 31.80 4.90 2.33
C HIS A 506 32.88 5.54 3.20
N LEU A 507 33.68 4.71 3.86
CA LEU A 507 34.74 5.17 4.76
C LEU A 507 36.11 4.76 4.24
N TYR A 508 37.03 5.72 4.19
CA TYR A 508 38.44 5.50 3.88
C TYR A 508 39.27 5.88 5.11
N TRP A 509 40.29 5.10 5.45
CA TRP A 509 41.09 5.39 6.64
C TRP A 509 42.53 4.92 6.52
N GLY A 510 43.44 5.62 7.19
CA GLY A 510 44.86 5.33 7.17
C GLY A 510 45.70 6.46 7.74
N ASP A 511 47.01 6.36 7.58
CA ASP A 511 47.96 7.29 8.21
C ASP A 511 48.46 8.40 7.28
N ASP A 512 48.12 8.30 5.99
CA ASP A 512 48.54 9.22 4.93
C ASP A 512 47.30 9.84 4.27
N ARG A 513 47.02 11.11 4.61
CA ARG A 513 45.84 11.85 4.14
C ARG A 513 45.77 11.93 2.61
N GLU A 514 46.89 12.21 1.95
CA GLU A 514 46.92 12.42 0.49
C GLU A 514 46.74 11.10 -0.23
N LYS A 515 47.46 10.05 0.20
CA LYS A 515 47.36 8.73 -0.41
C LYS A 515 45.96 8.13 -0.33
N LEU A 516 45.20 8.45 0.73
CA LEU A 516 43.81 7.99 0.83
C LEU A 516 42.95 8.54 -0.31
N LEU A 517 43.19 9.76 -0.80
CA LEU A 517 42.41 10.34 -1.90
C LEU A 517 42.57 9.56 -3.22
N ASP A 518 43.69 8.86 -3.39
CA ASP A 518 43.97 8.00 -4.55
C ASP A 518 43.30 6.62 -4.43
N GLU A 519 42.78 6.24 -3.26
CA GLU A 519 42.12 4.96 -3.03
C GLU A 519 40.70 4.98 -3.60
N VAL A 520 40.46 4.24 -4.68
CA VAL A 520 39.15 4.14 -5.35
C VAL A 520 38.66 2.69 -5.47
N THR A 521 39.45 1.73 -4.97
CA THR A 521 39.17 0.30 -5.10
C THR A 521 38.52 -0.28 -3.87
N HIS A 522 38.95 0.15 -2.68
CA HIS A 522 38.43 -0.31 -1.40
C HIS A 522 37.68 0.84 -0.71
N TRP A 523 36.37 0.68 -0.60
CA TRP A 523 35.44 1.67 -0.04
C TRP A 523 34.44 0.96 0.88
N PRO A 524 34.91 0.47 2.05
CA PRO A 524 34.05 -0.16 3.05
C PRO A 524 32.84 0.70 3.35
N THR A 525 31.67 0.06 3.28
CA THR A 525 30.38 0.75 3.32
C THR A 525 29.58 0.35 4.55
N TYR A 526 28.92 1.34 5.13
CA TYR A 526 28.26 1.24 6.42
C TYR A 526 26.84 1.81 6.36
N TYR A 527 25.92 1.07 6.95
CA TYR A 527 24.51 1.42 7.13
C TYR A 527 24.14 1.43 8.61
N PRO A 528 23.02 2.04 9.02
CA PRO A 528 22.54 2.01 10.40
C PRO A 528 22.45 0.58 10.94
N SER A 529 22.90 0.38 12.17
CA SER A 529 23.03 -0.94 12.80
C SER A 529 21.71 -1.63 13.14
N ASP A 530 20.60 -0.91 13.04
CA ASP A 530 19.23 -1.38 13.27
C ASP A 530 18.53 -1.87 11.99
N MET A 531 19.07 -1.57 10.80
CA MET A 531 18.59 -2.13 9.54
C MET A 531 18.98 -3.60 9.41
N ASP A 532 18.10 -4.43 8.85
CA ASP A 532 18.48 -5.80 8.49
C ASP A 532 19.04 -5.87 7.06
N GLY A 533 19.59 -7.04 6.69
CA GLY A 533 20.22 -7.20 5.38
C GLY A 533 19.27 -7.03 4.19
N HIS A 534 17.96 -7.30 4.35
CA HIS A 534 16.97 -7.09 3.30
C HIS A 534 16.61 -5.62 3.18
N ASP A 535 16.47 -4.89 4.31
CA ASP A 535 16.26 -3.44 4.29
C ASP A 535 17.43 -2.74 3.57
N ILE A 536 18.67 -3.18 3.84
CA ILE A 536 19.87 -2.68 3.18
C ILE A 536 19.84 -3.02 1.68
N ALA A 537 19.52 -4.27 1.32
CA ALA A 537 19.44 -4.69 -0.08
C ALA A 537 18.41 -3.87 -0.86
N HIS A 538 17.24 -3.64 -0.26
CA HIS A 538 16.17 -2.84 -0.84
C HIS A 538 16.62 -1.40 -1.08
N GLU A 539 17.20 -0.75 -0.06
CA GLU A 539 17.68 0.63 -0.19
C GLU A 539 18.77 0.78 -1.27
N MET A 540 19.66 -0.21 -1.38
CA MET A 540 20.70 -0.24 -2.42
C MET A 540 20.17 -0.41 -3.85
N MET A 541 18.94 -0.92 -4.01
CA MET A 541 18.26 -1.03 -5.32
C MET A 541 17.47 0.23 -5.65
N GLU A 542 17.04 1.00 -4.65
CA GLU A 542 16.46 2.34 -4.82
C GLU A 542 17.51 3.42 -5.14
N HIS A 543 18.78 3.13 -4.87
CA HIS A 543 19.96 3.97 -5.13
C HIS A 543 20.66 3.64 -6.47
#